data_AF-S9P2L3-F1
#
_entry.id   AF-S9P2L3-F1
#
_cell.length_a   1.000
_cell.length_b   1.000
_cell.length_c   1.000
_cell.angle_alpha   90.00
_cell.angle_beta   90.00
_cell.angle_gamma   90.00
#
_symmetry.space_group_name_H-M   'P 1'
#
loop_
_entity.id
_entity.type
_entity.pdbx_description
1 polymer ?
#
loop_
_entity_poly.entity_id
_entity_poly.type
_entity_poly.pdbx_seq_one_letter_code
_entity_poly.pdbx_strand_id
1 'polypeptide(L)'
;MKHIHSSILALGAALATGCTIEAPDFTGKSCAAAADCPAPLTCVAARPGEGRTCELLRGPGIAEPPGGPVPTWCNDIQPVMVAGCVAGCHGASGIGPKGFRLDVYEGDGGVLGARDMAARIKARAVTERTMPPPGSTDFSEEQRALLDRWVTGGAPLCGDEGTADGGTPDGGARDGGA
;
A
#
# COMPACT_ATOMS: atom_id res chain seq x y z
N MET A 1 47.56 54.65 -57.51
CA MET A 1 48.42 53.91 -56.56
C MET A 1 47.84 54.08 -55.15
N LYS A 2 47.87 53.01 -54.34
CA LYS A 2 47.54 52.89 -52.90
C LYS A 2 46.05 52.60 -52.58
N HIS A 3 45.67 51.31 -52.51
CA HIS A 3 45.55 50.40 -51.32
C HIS A 3 44.08 50.40 -50.81
N ILE A 4 43.24 49.43 -51.17
CA ILE A 4 43.00 48.12 -50.52
C ILE A 4 42.97 48.24 -48.98
N HIS A 5 41.83 47.92 -48.35
CA HIS A 5 41.69 46.97 -47.23
C HIS A 5 40.19 46.67 -46.98
N SER A 6 39.76 45.51 -47.47
CA SER A 6 38.59 44.79 -46.99
C SER A 6 38.78 44.41 -45.53
N SER A 7 37.74 44.59 -44.71
CA SER A 7 37.60 43.90 -43.42
C SER A 7 36.12 43.86 -43.06
N ILE A 8 35.40 42.91 -43.66
CA ILE A 8 34.06 42.51 -43.22
C ILE A 8 34.29 41.47 -42.12
N LEU A 9 34.10 41.89 -40.87
CA LEU A 9 34.09 40.99 -39.72
C LEU A 9 32.86 40.07 -39.84
N ALA A 10 33.09 38.82 -40.23
CA ALA A 10 32.13 37.75 -40.11
C ALA A 10 32.17 37.22 -38.66
N LEU A 11 31.22 37.63 -37.83
CA LEU A 11 30.97 36.96 -36.55
C LEU A 11 29.82 35.97 -36.77
N GLY A 12 30.21 34.71 -36.97
CA GLY A 12 29.28 33.60 -37.14
C GLY A 12 28.44 33.41 -35.88
N ALA A 13 27.12 33.57 -36.02
CA ALA A 13 26.17 33.06 -35.06
C ALA A 13 26.19 31.52 -35.16
N ALA A 14 26.93 30.88 -34.26
CA ALA A 14 26.82 29.44 -34.06
C ALA A 14 25.44 29.16 -33.43
N LEU A 15 24.46 28.86 -34.28
CA LEU A 15 23.21 28.25 -33.84
C LEU A 15 23.56 26.84 -33.34
N ALA A 16 23.75 26.71 -32.03
CA ALA A 16 23.74 25.42 -31.37
C ALA A 16 22.34 24.81 -31.59
N THR A 17 22.23 23.97 -32.61
CA THR A 17 21.12 23.03 -32.76
C THR A 17 21.30 21.99 -31.66
N GLY A 18 20.85 22.33 -30.45
CA GLY A 18 20.64 21.34 -29.42
C GLY A 18 19.58 20.38 -29.94
N CYS A 19 19.92 19.11 -30.12
CA CYS A 19 18.92 18.08 -30.24
C CYS A 19 18.15 18.07 -28.92
N THR A 20 16.98 18.72 -28.88
CA THR A 20 16.00 18.40 -27.84
C THR A 20 15.61 16.96 -28.10
N ILE A 21 16.07 16.04 -27.25
CA ILE A 21 15.37 14.77 -27.10
C ILE A 21 14.06 15.17 -26.41
N GLU A 22 13.07 15.58 -27.20
CA GLU A 22 11.69 15.52 -26.77
C GLU A 22 11.42 14.04 -26.54
N ALA A 23 11.61 13.59 -25.30
CA ALA A 23 11.00 12.35 -24.86
C ALA A 23 9.51 12.53 -25.15
N PRO A 24 8.91 11.72 -26.05
CA PRO A 24 7.51 11.90 -26.36
C PRO A 24 6.77 11.75 -25.04
N ASP A 25 5.95 12.73 -24.66
CA ASP A 25 5.11 12.57 -23.48
C ASP A 25 4.08 11.47 -23.83
N PHE A 26 4.19 10.32 -23.18
CA PHE A 26 3.28 9.20 -23.37
C PHE A 26 2.15 9.22 -22.34
N THR A 27 2.14 10.17 -21.41
CA THR A 27 1.07 10.33 -20.43
C THR A 27 -0.26 10.60 -21.14
N GLY A 28 -1.33 9.89 -20.77
CA GLY A 28 -2.66 10.05 -21.35
C GLY A 28 -2.82 9.47 -22.77
N LYS A 29 -1.79 8.86 -23.36
CA LYS A 29 -1.93 8.18 -24.66
C LYS A 29 -2.66 6.85 -24.49
N SER A 30 -3.52 6.51 -25.45
CA SER A 30 -4.22 5.23 -25.42
C SER A 30 -3.27 4.04 -25.53
N CYS A 31 -3.61 2.96 -24.83
CA CYS A 31 -2.83 1.73 -24.79
C CYS A 31 -3.76 0.52 -24.72
N ALA A 32 -3.30 -0.65 -25.17
CA ALA A 32 -4.02 -1.91 -25.03
C ALA A 32 -3.35 -2.80 -23.98
N ALA A 33 -2.03 -2.74 -23.87
CA ALA A 33 -1.20 -3.53 -22.98
C ALA A 33 -0.13 -2.68 -22.28
N ALA A 34 0.44 -3.19 -21.19
CA ALA A 34 1.50 -2.51 -20.44
C ALA A 34 2.75 -2.21 -21.29
N ALA A 35 3.07 -3.06 -22.27
CA ALA A 35 4.20 -2.88 -23.17
C ALA A 35 4.06 -1.68 -24.12
N ASP A 36 2.85 -1.14 -24.30
CA ASP A 36 2.60 0.04 -25.14
C ASP A 36 3.06 1.34 -24.46
N CYS A 37 3.33 1.28 -23.14
CA CYS A 37 3.76 2.41 -22.34
C CYS A 37 5.25 2.27 -22.01
N PRO A 38 6.11 3.23 -22.40
CA PRO A 38 7.49 3.21 -21.96
C PRO A 38 7.57 3.46 -20.45
N ALA A 39 8.51 2.79 -19.78
CA ALA A 39 8.79 3.07 -18.38
C ALA A 39 9.11 4.57 -18.20
N PRO A 40 8.55 5.24 -17.16
CA PRO A 40 7.85 4.70 -15.98
C PRO A 40 6.32 4.58 -16.08
N LEU A 41 5.72 4.71 -17.27
CA LEU A 41 4.26 4.69 -17.45
C LEU A 41 3.71 3.27 -17.45
N THR A 42 2.46 3.11 -17.03
CA THR A 42 1.73 1.83 -17.05
C THR A 42 0.34 2.03 -17.65
N CYS A 43 -0.11 1.06 -18.44
CA CYS A 43 -1.39 1.12 -19.14
C CYS A 43 -2.57 0.82 -18.21
N VAL A 44 -3.40 1.82 -17.89
CA VAL A 44 -4.56 1.67 -16.98
C VAL A 44 -5.82 2.29 -17.51
N ALA A 45 -6.97 1.83 -17.02
CA ALA A 45 -8.25 2.48 -17.28
C ALA A 45 -8.33 3.77 -16.45
N ALA A 46 -8.31 4.93 -17.11
CA ALA A 46 -8.44 6.21 -16.42
C ALA A 46 -9.81 6.34 -15.72
N ARG A 47 -10.87 5.74 -16.28
CA ARG A 47 -12.21 5.64 -15.69
C ARG A 47 -12.93 4.34 -16.10
N PRO A 48 -13.89 3.84 -15.30
CA PRO A 48 -14.73 2.70 -15.69
C PRO A 48 -15.50 2.99 -16.98
N GLY A 49 -15.29 2.17 -18.02
CA GLY A 49 -15.97 2.32 -19.32
C GLY A 49 -15.28 3.27 -20.31
N GLU A 50 -14.22 3.98 -19.92
CA GLU A 50 -13.36 4.71 -20.84
C GLU A 50 -12.14 3.85 -21.22
N GLY A 51 -11.56 4.10 -22.40
CA GLY A 51 -10.38 3.38 -22.88
C GLY A 51 -9.19 3.48 -21.94
N ARG A 52 -8.19 2.61 -22.12
CA ARG A 52 -6.99 2.61 -21.28
C ARG A 52 -5.98 3.63 -21.78
N THR A 53 -5.28 4.30 -20.88
CA THR A 53 -4.22 5.26 -21.16
C THR A 53 -2.94 4.93 -20.39
N CYS A 54 -1.80 5.35 -20.92
CA CYS A 54 -0.51 5.27 -20.25
C CYS A 54 -0.47 6.34 -19.15
N GLU A 55 -0.48 5.91 -17.90
CA GLU A 55 -0.44 6.80 -16.74
C GLU A 55 0.78 6.53 -15.88
N LEU A 56 1.24 7.57 -15.20
CA LEU A 56 2.25 7.46 -14.15
C LEU A 56 1.59 6.88 -12.90
N LEU A 57 1.43 5.56 -12.84
CA LEU A 57 0.86 4.92 -11.64
C LEU A 57 1.77 4.93 -10.43
N ARG A 58 3.02 5.39 -10.59
CA ARG A 58 3.91 5.70 -9.47
C ARG A 58 5.00 6.67 -9.91
N GLY A 59 4.69 7.96 -9.94
CA GLY A 59 5.74 8.97 -9.98
C GLY A 59 6.62 8.86 -8.71
N PRO A 60 7.94 9.11 -8.79
CA PRO A 60 8.75 9.30 -7.59
C PRO A 60 8.15 10.47 -6.80
N GLY A 61 7.55 10.19 -5.63
CA GLY A 61 6.96 11.22 -4.75
C GLY A 61 5.47 11.08 -4.42
N ILE A 62 4.75 10.08 -4.95
CA ILE A 62 3.47 9.67 -4.35
C ILE A 62 3.80 8.72 -3.21
N ALA A 63 3.71 9.21 -1.97
CA ALA A 63 3.89 8.38 -0.78
C ALA A 63 2.92 7.20 -0.82
N GLU A 64 3.38 6.02 -0.39
CA GLU A 64 2.47 4.93 -0.02
C GLU A 64 1.34 5.49 0.86
N PRO A 65 0.09 4.97 0.76
CA PRO A 65 -0.93 5.28 1.75
C PRO A 65 -0.29 5.15 3.14
N PRO A 66 -0.51 6.13 4.04
CA PRO A 66 0.30 6.26 5.25
C PRO A 66 0.39 4.91 5.99
N GLY A 67 1.60 4.35 6.03
CA GLY A 67 1.91 3.11 6.75
C GLY A 67 2.32 1.90 5.91
N GLY A 68 2.30 1.91 4.59
CA GLY A 68 2.79 0.78 3.76
C GLY A 68 1.79 -0.40 3.66
N PRO A 69 2.22 -1.60 3.20
CA PRO A 69 1.30 -2.71 2.96
C PRO A 69 0.54 -3.14 4.22
N VAL A 70 -0.64 -3.74 4.02
CA VAL A 70 -1.41 -4.36 5.09
C VAL A 70 -0.59 -5.54 5.64
N PRO A 71 -0.17 -5.50 6.92
CA PRO A 71 0.60 -6.59 7.52
C PRO A 71 -0.24 -7.86 7.58
N THR A 72 0.40 -9.02 7.58
CA THR A 72 -0.23 -10.33 7.74
C THR A 72 0.10 -10.95 9.08
N TRP A 73 -0.78 -11.83 9.59
CA TRP A 73 -0.51 -12.58 10.81
C TRP A 73 0.83 -13.32 10.75
N CYS A 74 1.04 -14.12 9.70
CA CYS A 74 2.14 -15.08 9.64
C CYS A 74 3.53 -14.43 9.59
N ASN A 75 3.67 -13.30 8.88
CA ASN A 75 4.97 -12.66 8.67
C ASN A 75 5.22 -11.49 9.61
N ASP A 76 4.18 -10.70 9.90
CA ASP A 76 4.37 -9.38 10.50
C ASP A 76 3.84 -9.30 11.93
N ILE A 77 2.68 -9.90 12.20
CA ILE A 77 1.94 -9.66 13.45
C ILE A 77 2.20 -10.72 14.50
N GLN A 78 2.36 -11.99 14.12
CA GLN A 78 2.64 -13.05 15.10
C GLN A 78 3.90 -12.75 15.94
N PRO A 79 5.03 -12.26 15.39
CA PRO A 79 6.19 -11.88 16.20
C PRO A 79 5.88 -10.74 17.18
N VAL A 80 5.09 -9.75 16.76
CA VAL A 80 4.66 -8.63 17.61
C VAL A 80 3.76 -9.13 18.75
N MET A 81 2.80 -9.98 18.42
CA MET A 81 1.87 -10.57 19.39
C MET A 81 2.60 -11.42 20.43
N VAL A 82 3.59 -12.22 19.99
CA VAL A 82 4.40 -13.05 20.88
C VAL A 82 5.18 -12.20 21.89
N ALA A 83 5.82 -11.13 21.40
CA ALA A 83 6.67 -10.28 22.22
C ALA A 83 5.90 -9.49 23.29
N GLY A 84 4.75 -8.91 22.94
CA GLY A 84 4.02 -7.99 23.83
C GLY A 84 2.76 -8.56 24.49
N CYS A 85 2.11 -9.56 23.90
CA CYS A 85 0.84 -10.08 24.41
C CYS A 85 0.96 -11.48 25.00
N VAL A 86 1.70 -12.37 24.34
CA VAL A 86 1.76 -13.79 24.71
C VAL A 86 2.70 -14.03 25.86
N ALA A 87 3.88 -13.39 25.86
CA ALA A 87 4.93 -13.60 26.84
C ALA A 87 4.39 -13.50 28.28
N GLY A 88 4.18 -14.66 28.92
CA GLY A 88 3.64 -14.80 30.27
C GLY A 88 2.13 -14.57 30.46
N CYS A 89 1.42 -13.97 29.50
CA CYS A 89 0.08 -13.40 29.76
C CYS A 89 -1.05 -14.03 28.93
N HIS A 90 -1.07 -13.89 27.61
CA HIS A 90 -2.22 -14.29 26.77
C HIS A 90 -1.95 -15.51 25.87
N GLY A 91 -0.95 -16.33 26.20
CA GLY A 91 -0.70 -17.63 25.55
C GLY A 91 -1.40 -18.80 26.23
N ALA A 92 -1.20 -20.02 25.70
CA ALA A 92 -1.78 -21.26 26.23
C ALA A 92 -1.69 -21.40 27.77
N SER A 93 -0.54 -21.05 28.36
CA SER A 93 -0.29 -21.15 29.80
C SER A 93 -0.18 -19.79 30.50
N GLY A 94 -0.59 -18.70 29.86
CA GLY A 94 -0.43 -17.35 30.38
C GLY A 94 -1.37 -17.03 31.55
N ILE A 95 -0.99 -16.04 32.38
CA ILE A 95 -1.74 -15.64 33.58
C ILE A 95 -2.95 -14.73 33.29
N GLY A 96 -3.13 -14.31 32.03
CA GLY A 96 -4.21 -13.42 31.62
C GLY A 96 -5.59 -14.09 31.64
N PRO A 97 -6.65 -13.31 31.30
CA PRO A 97 -8.00 -13.81 31.19
C PRO A 97 -8.10 -15.05 30.30
N LYS A 98 -8.94 -15.99 30.70
CA LYS A 98 -9.26 -17.20 29.93
C LYS A 98 -10.39 -16.92 28.95
N GLY A 99 -10.51 -17.74 27.90
CA GLY A 99 -11.54 -17.62 26.86
C GLY A 99 -11.03 -17.06 25.52
N PHE A 100 -9.78 -16.59 25.48
CA PHE A 100 -9.08 -16.31 24.23
C PHE A 100 -7.59 -16.64 24.35
N ARG A 101 -6.96 -16.80 23.19
CA ARG A 101 -5.55 -17.13 23.01
C ARG A 101 -4.98 -16.22 21.94
N LEU A 102 -3.95 -15.44 22.27
CA LEU A 102 -3.29 -14.53 21.34
C LEU A 102 -2.02 -15.13 20.72
N ASP A 103 -1.69 -16.37 21.06
CA ASP A 103 -0.60 -17.14 20.44
C ASP A 103 -1.05 -17.89 19.17
N VAL A 104 -2.34 -17.87 18.86
CA VAL A 104 -2.94 -18.50 17.68
C VAL A 104 -3.79 -17.48 16.92
N TYR A 105 -3.81 -17.60 15.59
CA TYR A 105 -4.61 -16.73 14.73
C TYR A 105 -6.12 -16.98 14.92
N GLU A 106 -6.52 -18.23 14.76
CA GLU A 106 -7.90 -18.71 14.91
C GLU A 106 -8.04 -19.57 16.16
N GLY A 107 -9.23 -19.49 16.74
CA GLY A 107 -9.65 -20.28 17.88
C GLY A 107 -9.95 -21.75 17.55
N ASP A 108 -10.23 -22.55 18.59
CA ASP A 108 -10.59 -23.97 18.47
C ASP A 108 -12.10 -24.22 18.67
N GLY A 109 -12.93 -23.20 18.48
CA GLY A 109 -14.39 -23.27 18.65
C GLY A 109 -14.88 -23.16 20.09
N GLY A 110 -13.99 -23.19 21.08
CA GLY A 110 -14.29 -22.88 22.49
C GLY A 110 -13.46 -21.72 23.05
N VAL A 111 -12.34 -21.41 22.41
CA VAL A 111 -11.44 -20.32 22.76
C VAL A 111 -11.24 -19.41 21.57
N LEU A 112 -11.40 -18.09 21.73
CA LEU A 112 -11.23 -17.12 20.65
C LEU A 112 -9.75 -16.96 20.27
N GLY A 113 -9.47 -16.78 18.98
CA GLY A 113 -8.12 -16.50 18.47
C GLY A 113 -7.80 -15.01 18.39
N ALA A 114 -6.59 -14.67 17.94
CA ALA A 114 -6.18 -13.29 17.72
C ALA A 114 -7.05 -12.56 16.68
N ARG A 115 -7.51 -13.25 15.64
CA ARG A 115 -8.43 -12.71 14.62
C ARG A 115 -9.74 -12.23 15.26
N ASP A 116 -10.35 -13.09 16.08
CA ASP A 116 -11.60 -12.77 16.77
C ASP A 116 -11.44 -11.60 17.76
N MET A 117 -10.24 -11.46 18.32
CA MET A 117 -9.90 -10.42 19.28
C MET A 117 -9.33 -9.14 18.65
N ALA A 118 -9.22 -9.06 17.32
CA ALA A 118 -8.52 -7.98 16.60
C ALA A 118 -8.97 -6.56 17.03
N ALA A 119 -10.28 -6.33 17.09
CA ALA A 119 -10.83 -5.04 17.53
C ALA A 119 -10.44 -4.69 18.98
N ARG A 120 -10.42 -5.69 19.87
CA ARG A 120 -10.04 -5.49 21.28
C ARG A 120 -8.54 -5.27 21.42
N ILE A 121 -7.73 -5.93 20.61
CA ILE A 121 -6.28 -5.72 20.53
C ILE A 121 -5.99 -4.26 20.14
N LYS A 122 -6.62 -3.75 19.08
CA LYS A 122 -6.48 -2.34 18.67
C LYS A 122 -6.89 -1.39 19.80
N ALA A 123 -8.05 -1.60 20.42
CA ALA A 123 -8.50 -0.76 21.53
C ALA A 123 -7.47 -0.71 22.67
N ARG A 124 -6.95 -1.86 23.12
CA ARG A 124 -6.10 -1.93 24.32
C ARG A 124 -4.64 -1.62 24.06
N ALA A 125 -4.10 -2.06 22.92
CA ALA A 125 -2.68 -1.96 22.59
C ALA A 125 -2.35 -0.84 21.60
N VAL A 126 -3.32 -0.18 20.98
CA VAL A 126 -3.04 0.95 20.07
C VAL A 126 -3.67 2.23 20.61
N THR A 127 -4.98 2.21 20.85
CA THR A 127 -5.75 3.41 21.21
C THR A 127 -5.60 3.79 22.68
N GLU A 128 -5.97 2.89 23.59
CA GLU A 128 -5.98 3.14 25.04
C GLU A 128 -4.60 2.96 25.67
N ARG A 129 -3.72 2.17 25.03
CA ARG A 129 -2.38 1.81 25.52
C ARG A 129 -2.39 1.29 26.96
N THR A 130 -3.42 0.53 27.31
CA THR A 130 -3.60 -0.12 28.60
C THR A 130 -3.11 -1.57 28.61
N MET A 131 -2.63 -2.06 27.46
CA MET A 131 -1.88 -3.29 27.31
C MET A 131 -0.63 -3.05 26.44
N PRO A 132 0.53 -3.63 26.79
CA PRO A 132 0.78 -4.45 27.97
C PRO A 132 0.66 -3.66 29.29
N PRO A 133 0.45 -4.30 30.45
CA PRO A 133 0.34 -3.58 31.71
C PRO A 133 1.68 -2.92 32.07
N PRO A 134 1.68 -1.81 32.83
CA PRO A 134 2.90 -1.15 33.27
C PRO A 134 3.89 -2.14 33.92
N GLY A 135 5.17 -2.04 33.56
CA GLY A 135 6.23 -2.94 34.02
C GLY A 135 6.47 -4.17 33.12
N SER A 136 5.68 -4.34 32.06
CA SER A 136 5.97 -5.29 30.98
C SER A 136 6.68 -4.60 29.81
N THR A 137 7.29 -5.37 28.91
CA THR A 137 7.85 -4.82 27.66
C THR A 137 6.75 -4.15 26.85
N ASP A 138 6.89 -2.86 26.61
CA ASP A 138 5.90 -2.08 25.85
C ASP A 138 6.16 -2.16 24.33
N PHE A 139 5.13 -1.85 23.54
CA PHE A 139 5.25 -1.79 22.08
C PHE A 139 5.90 -0.50 21.62
N SER A 140 6.81 -0.61 20.64
CA SER A 140 7.27 0.55 19.87
C SER A 140 6.12 1.15 19.05
N GLU A 141 6.25 2.41 18.64
CA GLU A 141 5.24 3.06 17.79
C GLU A 141 5.11 2.35 16.43
N GLU A 142 6.20 1.80 15.89
CA GLU A 142 6.18 0.99 14.65
C GLU A 142 5.38 -0.30 14.84
N GLN A 143 5.55 -0.98 15.97
CA GLN A 143 4.77 -2.18 16.30
C GLN A 143 3.28 -1.85 16.48
N ARG A 144 2.96 -0.72 17.12
CA ARG A 144 1.55 -0.26 17.21
C ARG A 144 0.98 0.08 15.85
N ALA A 145 1.78 0.66 14.94
CA ALA A 145 1.35 0.95 13.58
C ALA A 145 1.11 -0.34 12.77
N LEU A 146 1.89 -1.41 12.98
CA LEU A 146 1.63 -2.73 12.39
C LEU A 146 0.29 -3.29 12.88
N LEU A 147 0.06 -3.28 14.19
CA LEU A 147 -1.21 -3.74 14.77
C LEU A 147 -2.40 -2.94 14.25
N ASP A 148 -2.27 -1.61 14.18
CA ASP A 148 -3.34 -0.74 13.69
C ASP A 148 -3.73 -1.05 12.24
N ARG A 149 -2.74 -1.22 11.36
CA ARG A 149 -2.98 -1.57 9.95
C ARG A 149 -3.52 -2.97 9.77
N TRP A 150 -3.01 -3.96 10.51
CA TRP A 150 -3.51 -5.33 10.42
C TRP A 150 -4.98 -5.39 10.81
N VAL A 151 -5.37 -4.78 11.93
CA VAL A 151 -6.77 -4.75 12.36
C VAL A 151 -7.65 -3.97 11.38
N THR A 152 -7.17 -2.82 10.90
CA THR A 152 -7.92 -1.98 9.93
C THR A 152 -8.07 -2.68 8.57
N GLY A 153 -7.08 -3.48 8.18
CA GLY A 153 -7.07 -4.27 6.94
C GLY A 153 -7.81 -5.60 7.04
N GLY A 154 -8.62 -5.84 8.08
CA GLY A 154 -9.42 -7.05 8.21
C GLY A 154 -8.70 -8.24 8.85
N ALA A 155 -7.54 -8.01 9.45
CA ALA A 155 -6.74 -9.00 10.16
C ALA A 155 -6.39 -10.24 9.29
N PRO A 156 -5.73 -10.09 8.12
CA PRO A 156 -5.41 -11.22 7.25
C PRO A 156 -4.44 -12.22 7.91
N LEU A 157 -4.60 -13.51 7.58
CA LEU A 157 -3.80 -14.62 8.13
C LEU A 157 -2.39 -14.64 7.52
N CYS A 158 -2.21 -15.26 6.35
CA CYS A 158 -0.97 -15.20 5.60
C CYS A 158 -1.24 -14.42 4.31
N GLY A 159 -0.20 -14.18 3.50
CA GLY A 159 -0.35 -13.47 2.24
C GLY A 159 -1.30 -14.18 1.27
N ASP A 160 -2.53 -13.69 1.20
CA ASP A 160 -3.34 -13.68 -0.01
C ASP A 160 -3.53 -12.20 -0.36
N GLU A 161 -2.97 -11.77 -1.50
CA GLU A 161 -3.11 -10.39 -1.96
C GLU A 161 -4.59 -10.06 -2.17
N GLY A 162 -5.12 -9.14 -1.36
CA GLY A 162 -6.26 -8.30 -1.69
C GLY A 162 -7.55 -9.02 -2.13
N THR A 163 -8.38 -9.38 -1.17
CA THR A 163 -9.84 -9.31 -1.36
C THR A 163 -10.38 -8.17 -0.50
N ALA A 164 -10.08 -6.95 -0.93
CA ALA A 164 -11.02 -5.87 -0.72
C ALA A 164 -12.24 -6.22 -1.59
N ASP A 165 -13.23 -6.86 -0.98
CA ASP A 165 -14.52 -7.15 -1.61
C ASP A 165 -15.15 -5.84 -2.06
N GLY A 166 -14.88 -5.47 -3.32
CA GLY A 166 -15.68 -4.52 -4.07
C GLY A 166 -17.07 -5.11 -4.17
N GLY A 167 -17.95 -4.66 -3.28
CA GLY A 167 -19.35 -5.06 -3.26
C GLY A 167 -19.92 -5.02 -4.67
N THR A 168 -20.33 -6.18 -5.17
CA THR A 168 -21.14 -6.28 -6.38
C THR A 168 -22.49 -5.68 -6.03
N PRO A 169 -22.95 -4.59 -6.68
CA PRO A 169 -24.36 -4.26 -6.65
C PRO A 169 -25.06 -5.27 -7.57
N ASP A 170 -25.90 -6.12 -6.99
CA ASP A 170 -26.87 -6.90 -7.75
C ASP A 170 -27.80 -5.93 -8.49
N GLY A 171 -27.40 -5.59 -9.72
CA GLY A 171 -28.22 -4.89 -10.69
C GLY A 171 -29.28 -5.85 -11.21
N GLY A 172 -30.37 -6.01 -10.46
CA GLY A 172 -31.59 -6.65 -10.93
C GLY A 172 -32.14 -5.90 -12.14
N ALA A 173 -31.79 -6.39 -13.33
CA ALA A 173 -32.40 -5.97 -14.59
C ALA A 173 -33.88 -6.34 -14.60
N ARG A 174 -34.70 -5.34 -14.93
CA ARG A 174 -36.12 -5.48 -15.21
C ARG A 174 -36.27 -5.83 -16.69
N ASP A 175 -36.71 -7.04 -16.99
CA ASP A 175 -37.14 -7.40 -18.33
C ASP A 175 -38.66 -7.64 -18.30
N GLY A 176 -39.39 -6.60 -18.68
CA GLY A 176 -40.76 -6.75 -19.17
C GLY A 176 -40.72 -6.83 -20.70
N GLY A 177 -41.54 -7.71 -21.29
CA GLY A 177 -41.98 -7.57 -22.67
C GLY A 177 -41.96 -8.85 -23.51
N ALA A 178 -43.08 -9.57 -23.49
CA ALA A 178 -43.77 -10.05 -24.69
C ALA A 178 -45.27 -10.07 -24.39
#